data_AF-A0A7C5VXA9-F1
#
_entry.id   AF-A0A7C5VXA9-F1
#
_cell.length_a   1.000
_cell.length_b   1.000
_cell.length_c   1.000
_cell.angle_alpha   90.00
_cell.angle_beta   90.00
_cell.angle_gamma   90.00
#
_symmetry.space_group_name_H-M   'P 1'
#
loop_
_entity.id
_entity.type
_entity.pdbx_description
1 polymer ?
#
loop_
_entity_poly.entity_id
_entity_poly.type
_entity_poly.pdbx_seq_one_letter_code
_entity_poly.pdbx_strand_id
1 'polypeptide(L)'
;LVAMRPRSFWPLGEGPQLARPLLCLRREETEAYCQAKGITPRRDPFNEVLAPLRNRIRRLLPLLEEVNPRVEEALARLAQAAAQAVDYMDSQAREAWEKLARVGPGEISFDRQSLLQLPPPIVSRLLVRGYRGLSPPGKWLTAYHLGQAMALAQQGRGRLDLPGPLLLEAGPQKVRLRLLHRFRSPLPETPLSIPGTTTVGDWKLIALLGPPPTDFTNVSPYEAYIDADAVTGPLLVTSRRPGDRMRPLGLGGEKKLQDILVDAKVPRELRDSIPVIRCSWGIVWVVGLCLDARASLSPGTCRAIYLQAVPPPSWPLTGAKSTTP
;
A
#
# COMPACT_ATOMS: atom_id res chain seq x y z
N LEU A 1 -18.94 -26.29 -5.34
CA LEU A 1 -19.95 -25.83 -4.35
C LEU A 1 -19.50 -26.04 -2.88
N VAL A 2 -18.48 -26.89 -2.68
CA VAL A 2 -17.85 -27.39 -1.43
C VAL A 2 -17.19 -26.33 -0.51
N ALA A 3 -17.54 -25.06 -0.61
CA ALA A 3 -17.09 -24.03 0.35
C ALA A 3 -18.06 -22.84 0.46
N MET A 4 -19.20 -22.89 -0.25
CA MET A 4 -20.21 -21.86 -0.11
C MET A 4 -20.91 -22.05 1.22
N ARG A 5 -21.18 -20.93 1.89
CA ARG A 5 -21.92 -20.91 3.16
C ARG A 5 -23.36 -20.45 2.89
N PRO A 6 -24.35 -20.90 3.67
CA PRO A 6 -25.72 -20.39 3.61
C PRO A 6 -25.79 -18.88 3.81
N ARG A 7 -24.85 -18.32 4.57
CA ARG A 7 -24.59 -16.88 4.66
C ARG A 7 -23.09 -16.61 4.57
N SER A 8 -22.68 -15.65 3.76
CA SER A 8 -21.30 -15.18 3.69
C SER A 8 -21.26 -13.66 3.51
N PHE A 9 -20.13 -13.04 3.84
CA PHE A 9 -19.88 -11.66 3.42
C PHE A 9 -19.74 -11.56 1.90
N TRP A 10 -19.93 -10.36 1.37
CA TRP A 10 -19.75 -10.07 -0.05
C TRP A 10 -18.31 -10.40 -0.49
N PRO A 11 -18.11 -11.17 -1.58
CA PRO A 11 -16.79 -11.68 -1.95
C PRO A 11 -15.78 -10.60 -2.36
N LEU A 12 -16.22 -9.37 -2.62
CA LEU A 12 -15.36 -8.22 -2.96
C LEU A 12 -15.07 -7.28 -1.77
N GLY A 13 -15.34 -7.74 -0.54
CA GLY A 13 -15.01 -7.01 0.70
C GLY A 13 -16.20 -6.19 1.20
N GLU A 14 -16.45 -5.04 0.56
CA GLU A 14 -17.57 -4.16 0.92
C GLU A 14 -18.85 -4.61 0.21
N GLY A 15 -19.88 -4.96 0.98
CA GLY A 15 -21.18 -5.32 0.42
C GLY A 15 -22.09 -6.05 1.42
N PRO A 16 -23.35 -6.30 1.01
CA PRO A 16 -24.35 -6.91 1.88
C PRO A 16 -24.00 -8.35 2.24
N GLN A 17 -24.58 -8.85 3.33
CA GLN A 17 -24.51 -10.26 3.67
C GLN A 17 -25.24 -11.07 2.59
N LEU A 18 -24.53 -12.00 1.94
CA LEU A 18 -25.06 -12.84 0.87
C LEU A 18 -25.70 -14.10 1.46
N ALA A 19 -27.02 -14.23 1.32
CA ALA A 19 -27.78 -15.41 1.72
C ALA A 19 -27.95 -16.39 0.53
N ARG A 20 -27.82 -17.69 0.81
CA ARG A 20 -27.98 -18.80 -0.15
C ARG A 20 -28.95 -19.85 0.41
N PRO A 21 -30.26 -19.55 0.49
CA PRO A 21 -31.24 -20.39 1.17
C PRO A 21 -31.40 -21.78 0.52
N LEU A 22 -31.17 -21.89 -0.79
CA LEU A 22 -31.31 -23.15 -1.53
C LEU A 22 -30.04 -24.01 -1.52
N LEU A 23 -29.00 -23.64 -0.76
CA LEU A 23 -27.71 -24.33 -0.79
C LEU A 23 -27.77 -25.77 -0.22
N CYS A 24 -28.72 -26.04 0.68
CA CYS A 24 -28.94 -27.36 1.25
C CYS A 24 -29.82 -28.27 0.39
N LEU A 25 -30.40 -27.77 -0.69
CA LEU A 25 -31.29 -28.51 -1.56
C LEU A 25 -30.53 -29.11 -2.75
N ARG A 26 -30.83 -30.37 -3.07
CA ARG A 26 -30.37 -31.04 -4.28
C ARG A 26 -31.11 -30.50 -5.50
N ARG A 27 -30.50 -30.68 -6.66
CA ARG A 27 -31.11 -30.25 -7.94
C ARG A 27 -32.45 -30.94 -8.17
N GLU A 28 -32.52 -32.24 -7.91
CA GLU A 28 -33.71 -33.08 -8.02
C GLU A 28 -34.87 -32.53 -7.16
N GLU A 29 -34.60 -32.12 -5.92
CA GLU A 29 -35.60 -31.54 -5.02
C GLU A 29 -36.15 -30.22 -5.57
N THR A 30 -35.30 -29.37 -6.16
CA THR A 30 -35.75 -28.13 -6.79
C THR A 30 -36.58 -28.38 -8.06
N GLU A 31 -36.26 -29.43 -8.83
CA GLU A 31 -37.00 -29.80 -10.04
C GLU A 31 -38.36 -30.42 -9.70
N ALA A 32 -38.40 -31.31 -8.71
CA ALA A 32 -39.64 -31.88 -8.19
C ALA A 32 -40.59 -30.81 -7.64
N TYR A 33 -40.05 -29.82 -6.91
CA TYR A 33 -40.84 -28.69 -6.43
C TYR A 33 -41.43 -27.86 -7.58
N CYS A 34 -40.62 -27.54 -8.60
CA CYS A 34 -41.08 -26.81 -9.78
C CYS A 34 -42.19 -27.58 -10.52
N GLN A 35 -42.03 -28.90 -10.70
CA GLN A 35 -43.06 -29.75 -11.30
C GLN A 35 -44.35 -29.75 -10.49
N ALA A 36 -44.27 -29.96 -9.18
CA ALA A 36 -45.43 -29.97 -8.28
C ALA A 36 -46.19 -28.64 -8.23
N LYS A 37 -45.50 -27.51 -8.50
CA LYS A 37 -46.10 -26.17 -8.56
C LYS A 37 -46.43 -25.71 -9.98
N GLY A 38 -46.22 -26.54 -11.00
CA GLY A 38 -46.46 -26.16 -12.40
C GLY A 38 -45.55 -25.04 -12.90
N ILE A 39 -44.39 -24.83 -12.28
CA ILE A 39 -43.42 -23.80 -12.65
C ILE A 39 -42.52 -24.36 -13.75
N THR A 40 -42.47 -23.70 -14.91
CA THR A 40 -41.53 -24.05 -16.00
C THR A 40 -40.25 -23.22 -15.89
N PRO A 41 -39.10 -23.81 -15.52
CA PRO A 41 -37.85 -23.07 -15.39
C PRO A 41 -37.30 -22.71 -16.78
N ARG A 42 -36.87 -21.46 -16.97
CA ARG A 42 -36.15 -21.04 -18.18
C ARG A 42 -34.80 -21.76 -18.25
N ARG A 43 -34.49 -22.42 -19.38
CA ARG A 43 -33.16 -22.97 -19.64
C ARG A 43 -32.24 -21.88 -20.18
N ASP A 44 -31.17 -21.60 -19.45
CA ASP A 44 -30.13 -20.65 -19.87
C ASP A 44 -29.18 -21.33 -20.89
N PRO A 45 -29.07 -20.80 -22.14
CA PRO A 45 -28.18 -21.33 -23.18
C PRO A 45 -26.69 -21.36 -22.78
N PHE A 46 -26.27 -20.48 -21.86
CA PHE A 46 -24.87 -20.44 -21.39
C PHE A 46 -24.47 -21.65 -20.55
N ASN A 47 -25.42 -22.52 -20.15
CA ASN A 47 -25.11 -23.76 -19.44
C ASN A 47 -24.32 -24.76 -20.30
N GLU A 48 -24.41 -24.68 -21.62
CA GLU A 48 -23.74 -25.60 -22.54
C GLU A 48 -22.33 -25.14 -22.95
N VAL A 49 -22.01 -23.86 -22.69
CA VAL A 49 -20.72 -23.25 -23.04
C VAL A 49 -19.63 -23.73 -22.08
N LEU A 50 -18.52 -24.23 -22.63
CA LEU A 50 -17.40 -24.80 -21.86
C LEU A 50 -16.34 -23.78 -21.41
N ALA A 51 -16.42 -22.52 -21.85
CA ALA A 51 -15.45 -21.49 -21.48
C ALA A 51 -15.35 -21.25 -19.96
N PRO A 52 -16.44 -21.20 -19.18
CA PRO A 52 -16.36 -21.05 -17.72
C PRO A 52 -15.83 -22.33 -17.05
N LEU A 53 -14.82 -22.19 -16.18
CA LEU A 53 -14.26 -23.30 -15.38
C LEU A 53 -15.33 -24.09 -14.63
N ARG A 54 -16.37 -23.42 -14.12
CA ARG A 54 -17.51 -24.05 -13.42
C ARG A 54 -18.22 -25.09 -14.29
N ASN A 55 -18.44 -24.80 -15.58
CA ASN A 55 -19.14 -25.70 -16.49
C ASN A 55 -18.26 -26.91 -16.82
N ARG A 56 -16.95 -26.70 -16.98
CA ARG A 56 -15.97 -27.78 -17.14
C ARG A 56 -15.94 -28.72 -15.94
N ILE A 57 -15.86 -28.18 -14.72
CA ILE A 57 -15.90 -29.00 -13.49
C ILE A 57 -17.23 -29.77 -13.37
N ARG A 58 -18.36 -29.15 -13.73
CA ARG A 58 -19.68 -29.83 -13.71
C ARG A 58 -19.71 -31.04 -14.64
N ARG A 59 -19.11 -30.96 -15.83
CA ARG A 59 -19.02 -32.10 -16.76
C ARG A 59 -18.11 -33.24 -16.27
N LEU A 60 -17.20 -32.98 -15.34
CA LEU A 60 -16.36 -34.02 -14.74
C LEU A 60 -17.08 -34.78 -13.61
N LEU A 61 -18.17 -34.23 -13.07
CA LEU A 61 -18.87 -34.82 -11.92
C LEU A 61 -19.43 -36.23 -12.21
N PRO A 62 -20.08 -36.49 -13.37
CA PRO A 62 -20.56 -37.83 -13.69
C PRO A 62 -19.43 -38.88 -13.77
N LEU A 63 -18.26 -38.50 -14.29
CA LEU A 63 -17.09 -39.39 -14.32
C LEU A 63 -16.58 -39.73 -12.92
N LEU A 64 -16.76 -38.83 -11.95
CA LEU A 64 -16.43 -39.09 -10.55
C LEU A 64 -17.50 -39.94 -9.86
N GLU A 65 -18.75 -39.88 -10.29
CA GLU A 65 -19.85 -40.73 -9.81
C GLU A 65 -19.66 -42.19 -10.22
N GLU A 66 -19.08 -42.45 -11.41
CA GLU A 66 -18.67 -43.80 -11.83
C GLU A 66 -17.68 -44.43 -10.85
N VAL A 67 -16.77 -43.63 -10.27
CA VAL A 67 -15.77 -44.08 -9.28
C VAL A 67 -16.38 -44.22 -7.88
N ASN A 68 -17.24 -43.27 -7.50
CA ASN A 68 -17.92 -43.28 -6.21
C ASN A 68 -19.36 -42.73 -6.38
N PRO A 69 -20.38 -43.61 -6.31
CA PRO A 69 -21.79 -43.20 -6.45
C PRO A 69 -22.25 -42.15 -5.42
N ARG A 70 -21.50 -41.94 -4.33
CA ARG A 70 -21.76 -40.94 -3.29
C ARG A 70 -20.71 -39.83 -3.26
N VAL A 71 -20.06 -39.54 -4.40
CA VAL A 71 -18.99 -38.53 -4.46
C VAL A 71 -19.48 -37.14 -4.06
N GLU A 72 -20.70 -36.75 -4.43
CA GLU A 72 -21.26 -35.46 -4.02
C GLU A 72 -21.37 -35.34 -2.49
N GLU A 73 -21.86 -36.38 -1.82
CA GLU A 73 -21.96 -36.44 -0.35
C GLU A 73 -20.59 -36.47 0.31
N ALA A 74 -19.63 -37.21 -0.26
CA ALA A 74 -18.25 -37.25 0.23
C ALA A 74 -17.56 -35.88 0.13
N LEU A 75 -17.70 -35.21 -1.01
CA LEU A 75 -17.20 -33.85 -1.22
C LEU A 75 -17.90 -32.85 -0.31
N ALA A 76 -19.22 -32.94 -0.12
CA ALA A 76 -19.96 -32.08 0.80
C ALA A 76 -19.52 -32.29 2.26
N ARG A 77 -19.28 -33.53 2.70
CA ARG A 77 -18.73 -33.80 4.04
C ARG A 77 -17.32 -33.23 4.19
N LEU A 78 -16.45 -33.39 3.19
CA LEU A 78 -15.12 -32.79 3.17
C LEU A 78 -15.18 -31.27 3.23
N ALA A 79 -16.09 -30.65 2.47
CA ALA A 79 -16.38 -29.21 2.51
C ALA A 79 -16.62 -28.73 3.92
N GLN A 80 -17.54 -29.41 4.59
CA GLN A 80 -18.05 -29.04 5.91
C GLN A 80 -16.96 -29.21 6.97
N ALA A 81 -16.26 -30.34 6.97
CA ALA A 81 -15.13 -30.57 7.86
C ALA A 81 -14.01 -29.53 7.67
N ALA A 82 -13.66 -29.23 6.41
CA ALA A 82 -12.67 -28.21 6.10
C ALA A 82 -13.12 -26.81 6.53
N ALA A 83 -14.40 -26.47 6.33
CA ALA A 83 -14.95 -25.20 6.77
C ALA A 83 -14.91 -25.03 8.29
N GLN A 84 -15.30 -26.07 9.04
CA GLN A 84 -15.23 -26.08 10.51
C GLN A 84 -13.79 -25.92 11.01
N ALA A 85 -12.84 -26.64 10.41
CA ALA A 85 -11.42 -26.51 10.76
C ALA A 85 -10.90 -25.08 10.47
N VAL A 86 -11.28 -24.51 9.32
CA VAL A 86 -10.94 -23.12 8.97
C VAL A 86 -11.52 -22.13 9.96
N ASP A 87 -12.78 -22.29 10.36
CA ASP A 87 -13.44 -21.39 11.30
C ASP A 87 -12.79 -21.42 12.69
N TYR A 88 -12.39 -22.60 13.15
CA TYR A 88 -11.60 -22.75 14.38
C TYR A 88 -10.23 -22.09 14.27
N MET A 89 -9.49 -22.30 13.17
CA MET A 89 -8.20 -21.63 12.96
C MET A 89 -8.37 -20.10 12.91
N ASP A 90 -9.45 -19.60 12.31
CA ASP A 90 -9.74 -18.18 12.25
C ASP A 90 -10.17 -17.60 13.61
N SER A 91 -10.82 -18.36 14.49
CA SER A 91 -11.08 -17.89 15.87
C SER A 91 -9.81 -17.82 16.69
N GLN A 92 -8.98 -18.86 16.63
CA GLN A 92 -7.68 -18.90 17.31
C GLN A 92 -6.73 -17.78 16.82
N ALA A 93 -6.73 -17.50 15.51
CA ALA A 93 -5.96 -16.38 14.97
C ALA A 93 -6.51 -15.01 15.43
N ARG A 94 -7.82 -14.85 15.64
CA ARG A 94 -8.40 -13.61 16.19
C ARG A 94 -7.98 -13.39 17.63
N GLU A 95 -8.05 -14.42 18.47
CA GLU A 95 -7.60 -14.34 19.86
C GLU A 95 -6.10 -14.04 19.97
N ALA A 96 -5.28 -14.70 19.14
CA ALA A 96 -3.85 -14.44 19.08
C ALA A 96 -3.53 -13.03 18.58
N TRP A 97 -4.32 -12.51 17.63
CA TRP A 97 -4.15 -11.16 17.09
C TRP A 97 -4.28 -10.10 18.17
N GLU A 98 -5.32 -10.15 19.01
CA GLU A 98 -5.56 -9.18 20.07
C GLU A 98 -4.41 -9.12 21.09
N LYS A 99 -3.79 -10.27 21.37
CA LYS A 99 -2.69 -10.38 22.34
C LYS A 99 -1.36 -9.92 21.75
N LEU A 100 -1.05 -10.36 20.53
CA LEU A 100 0.31 -10.30 19.96
C LEU A 100 0.52 -9.19 18.94
N ALA A 101 -0.53 -8.77 18.23
CA ALA A 101 -0.39 -7.74 17.20
C ALA A 101 -0.17 -6.37 17.85
N ARG A 102 0.76 -5.60 17.30
CA ARG A 102 0.94 -4.17 17.60
C ARG A 102 0.74 -3.42 16.29
N VAL A 103 -0.42 -2.77 16.18
CA VAL A 103 -0.84 -2.02 15.00
C VAL A 103 -0.44 -0.56 15.18
N GLY A 104 0.31 -0.03 14.22
CA GLY A 104 0.67 1.37 14.12
C GLY A 104 0.30 1.95 12.75
N PRO A 105 0.56 3.25 12.52
CA PRO A 105 0.28 3.90 11.24
C PRO A 105 1.07 3.24 10.10
N GLY A 106 0.38 2.54 9.20
CA GLY A 106 1.00 1.86 8.05
C GLY A 106 1.92 0.67 8.42
N GLU A 107 1.86 0.17 9.66
CA GLU A 107 2.72 -0.91 10.13
C GLU A 107 1.98 -1.84 11.09
N ILE A 108 2.27 -3.13 11.00
CA ILE A 108 1.82 -4.16 11.94
C ILE A 108 3.03 -4.97 12.36
N SER A 109 3.26 -5.08 13.66
CA SER A 109 4.39 -5.83 14.21
C SER A 109 3.97 -6.91 15.19
N PHE A 110 4.77 -7.96 15.25
CA PHE A 110 4.64 -9.09 16.16
C PHE A 110 5.97 -9.32 16.87
N ASP A 111 5.91 -9.68 18.15
CA ASP A 111 7.05 -10.29 18.83
C ASP A 111 7.36 -11.65 18.19
N ARG A 112 8.61 -11.84 17.75
CA ARG A 112 9.01 -13.03 16.98
C ARG A 112 8.93 -14.30 17.82
N GLN A 113 9.37 -14.25 19.08
CA GLN A 113 9.38 -15.43 19.95
C GLN A 113 7.94 -15.91 20.20
N SER A 114 7.05 -14.99 20.53
CA SER A 114 5.63 -15.25 20.74
C SER A 114 4.95 -15.75 19.47
N LEU A 115 5.30 -15.20 18.30
CA LEU A 115 4.78 -15.65 17.01
C LEU A 115 5.21 -17.09 16.70
N LEU A 116 6.45 -17.47 16.99
CA LEU A 116 6.98 -18.82 16.73
C LEU A 116 6.49 -19.88 17.73
N GLN A 117 5.94 -19.48 18.88
CA GLN A 117 5.28 -20.40 19.81
C GLN A 117 3.90 -20.86 19.31
N LEU A 118 3.31 -20.14 18.35
CA LEU A 118 2.02 -20.49 17.78
C LEU A 118 2.15 -21.60 16.71
N PRO A 119 1.10 -22.43 16.53
CA PRO A 119 1.07 -23.38 15.43
C PRO A 119 1.20 -22.68 14.07
N PRO A 120 1.94 -23.25 13.09
CA PRO A 120 2.14 -22.64 11.77
C PRO A 120 0.86 -22.19 11.05
N PRO A 121 -0.26 -22.93 11.09
CA PRO A 121 -1.52 -22.47 10.49
C PRO A 121 -2.02 -21.15 11.08
N ILE A 122 -1.85 -20.94 12.40
CA ILE A 122 -2.27 -19.70 13.06
C ILE A 122 -1.35 -18.54 12.66
N VAL A 123 -0.04 -18.75 12.63
CA VAL A 123 0.93 -17.77 12.13
C VAL A 123 0.59 -17.34 10.70
N SER A 124 0.27 -18.31 9.84
CA SER A 124 -0.11 -18.03 8.45
C SER A 124 -1.35 -17.12 8.36
N ARG A 125 -2.35 -17.35 9.21
CA ARG A 125 -3.57 -16.53 9.30
C ARG A 125 -3.30 -15.14 9.84
N LEU A 126 -2.41 -15.00 10.84
CA LEU A 126 -1.99 -13.69 11.34
C LEU A 126 -1.29 -12.88 10.24
N LEU A 127 -0.39 -13.48 9.47
CA LEU A 127 0.30 -12.80 8.36
C LEU A 127 -0.67 -12.39 7.25
N VAL A 128 -1.61 -13.28 6.87
CA VAL A 128 -2.66 -12.96 5.89
C VAL A 128 -3.57 -11.83 6.39
N ARG A 129 -3.95 -11.85 7.67
CA ARG A 129 -4.75 -10.80 8.30
C ARG A 129 -4.02 -9.46 8.29
N GLY A 130 -2.74 -9.44 8.66
CA GLY A 130 -1.91 -8.23 8.61
C GLY A 130 -1.72 -7.70 7.20
N TYR A 131 -1.50 -8.59 6.22
CA TYR A 131 -1.44 -8.21 4.82
C TYR A 131 -2.74 -7.56 4.37
N ARG A 132 -3.90 -8.18 4.64
CA ARG A 132 -5.22 -7.61 4.27
C ARG A 132 -5.52 -6.29 4.98
N GLY A 133 -5.06 -6.13 6.23
CA GLY A 133 -5.26 -4.89 6.98
C GLY A 133 -4.48 -3.69 6.43
N LEU A 134 -3.39 -3.93 5.71
CA LEU A 134 -2.56 -2.87 5.12
C LEU A 134 -2.66 -2.78 3.58
N SER A 135 -3.09 -3.85 2.90
CA SER A 135 -3.07 -3.93 1.44
C SER A 135 -4.21 -3.13 0.80
N PRO A 136 -3.96 -2.36 -0.27
CA PRO A 136 -5.01 -1.78 -1.08
C PRO A 136 -5.94 -2.84 -1.69
N PRO A 137 -7.21 -2.50 -1.99
CA PRO A 137 -8.16 -3.41 -2.63
C PRO A 137 -7.61 -4.00 -3.94
N GLY A 138 -7.90 -5.28 -4.19
CA GLY A 138 -7.58 -5.95 -5.48
C GLY A 138 -6.20 -6.61 -5.58
N LYS A 139 -5.38 -6.61 -4.51
CA LYS A 139 -4.14 -7.39 -4.43
C LYS A 139 -4.29 -8.59 -3.49
N TRP A 140 -3.66 -9.71 -3.83
CA TRP A 140 -3.81 -10.98 -3.12
C TRP A 140 -2.45 -11.59 -2.79
N LEU A 141 -2.35 -12.17 -1.60
CA LEU A 141 -1.21 -12.98 -1.20
C LEU A 141 -1.38 -14.40 -1.73
N THR A 142 -0.41 -14.91 -2.49
CA THR A 142 -0.42 -16.30 -2.95
C THR A 142 0.20 -17.24 -1.92
N ALA A 143 -0.04 -18.54 -2.04
CA ALA A 143 0.59 -19.55 -1.18
C ALA A 143 2.12 -19.50 -1.21
N TYR A 144 2.71 -19.15 -2.37
CA TYR A 144 4.14 -18.95 -2.53
C TYR A 144 4.67 -17.81 -1.63
N HIS A 145 4.05 -16.63 -1.70
CA HIS A 145 4.45 -15.49 -0.86
C HIS A 145 4.27 -15.78 0.63
N LEU A 146 3.20 -16.50 0.99
CA LEU A 146 2.95 -16.89 2.37
C LEU A 146 4.02 -17.86 2.89
N GLY A 147 4.43 -18.85 2.08
CA GLY A 147 5.53 -19.75 2.43
C GLY A 147 6.85 -19.02 2.65
N GLN A 148 7.19 -18.08 1.76
CA GLN A 148 8.38 -17.23 1.91
C GLN A 148 8.31 -16.35 3.17
N ALA A 149 7.15 -15.77 3.45
CA ALA A 149 6.93 -14.96 4.65
C ALA A 149 7.10 -15.77 5.95
N MET A 150 6.58 -16.99 5.99
CA MET A 150 6.74 -17.89 7.13
C MET A 150 8.20 -18.32 7.32
N ALA A 151 8.91 -18.66 6.23
CA ALA A 151 10.33 -18.99 6.28
C ALA A 151 11.17 -17.81 6.79
N LEU A 152 10.88 -16.59 6.32
CA LEU A 152 11.57 -15.39 6.78
C LEU A 152 11.34 -15.13 8.27
N ALA A 153 10.11 -15.29 8.75
CA ALA A 153 9.77 -15.15 10.18
C ALA A 153 10.55 -16.16 11.05
N GLN A 154 10.70 -17.40 10.57
CA GLN A 154 11.51 -18.42 11.24
C GLN A 154 13.00 -18.07 11.25
N GLN A 155 13.56 -17.63 10.11
CA GLN A 155 14.97 -17.25 10.00
C GLN A 155 15.33 -16.04 10.87
N GLY A 156 14.40 -15.11 11.08
CA GLY A 156 14.60 -13.95 11.97
C GLY A 156 15.59 -12.90 11.45
N ARG A 157 15.92 -12.95 10.14
CA ARG A 157 16.74 -11.93 9.48
C ARG A 157 16.32 -11.78 8.02
N GLY A 158 16.18 -10.54 7.56
CA GLY A 158 15.99 -10.21 6.16
C GLY A 158 14.66 -9.50 5.87
N ARG A 159 14.38 -9.37 4.58
CA ARG A 159 13.26 -8.59 4.04
C ARG A 159 12.64 -9.33 2.86
N LEU A 160 11.33 -9.23 2.71
CA LEU A 160 10.57 -9.83 1.61
C LEU A 160 9.52 -8.85 1.11
N ASP A 161 9.60 -8.51 -0.17
CA ASP A 161 8.55 -7.75 -0.86
C ASP A 161 7.30 -8.62 -1.01
N LEU A 162 6.17 -8.09 -0.57
CA LEU A 162 4.86 -8.73 -0.72
C LEU A 162 4.09 -8.07 -1.88
N PRO A 163 3.08 -8.75 -2.45
CA PRO A 163 2.27 -8.18 -3.53
C PRO A 163 1.64 -6.84 -3.12
N GLY A 164 1.91 -5.79 -3.89
CA GLY A 164 1.46 -4.43 -3.58
C GLY A 164 2.55 -3.58 -2.91
N PRO A 165 2.17 -2.50 -2.21
CA PRO A 165 3.11 -1.62 -1.51
C PRO A 165 3.46 -2.16 -0.12
N LEU A 166 3.72 -3.47 0.04
CA LEU A 166 3.94 -4.08 1.35
C LEU A 166 5.30 -4.77 1.43
N LEU A 167 5.97 -4.59 2.57
CA LEU A 167 7.23 -5.25 2.92
C LEU A 167 7.06 -6.03 4.21
N LEU A 168 7.55 -7.26 4.23
CA LEU A 168 7.77 -8.02 5.45
C LEU A 168 9.24 -7.93 5.86
N GLU A 169 9.52 -7.49 7.08
CA GLU A 169 10.84 -7.55 7.68
C GLU A 169 10.84 -8.54 8.85
N ALA A 170 11.86 -9.40 8.91
CA ALA A 170 12.11 -10.22 10.10
C ALA A 170 13.45 -9.79 10.73
N GLY A 171 13.40 -9.45 12.00
CA GLY A 171 14.55 -9.26 12.86
C GLY A 171 14.56 -10.27 14.02
N PRO A 172 15.60 -10.26 14.86
CA PRO A 172 15.77 -11.25 15.92
C PRO A 172 14.62 -11.26 16.93
N GLN A 173 14.06 -10.08 17.22
CA GLN A 173 12.97 -9.90 18.20
C GLN A 173 11.60 -9.66 17.57
N LYS A 174 11.52 -9.13 16.34
CA LYS A 174 10.24 -8.68 15.76
C LYS A 174 10.08 -9.11 14.31
N VAL A 175 8.84 -9.42 13.94
CA VAL A 175 8.40 -9.56 12.55
C VAL A 175 7.45 -8.39 12.24
N ARG A 176 7.69 -7.66 11.16
CA ARG A 176 6.98 -6.40 10.84
C ARG A 176 6.47 -6.45 9.41
N LEU A 177 5.17 -6.25 9.23
CA LEU A 177 4.58 -5.87 7.95
C LEU A 177 4.50 -4.36 7.88
N ARG A 178 5.06 -3.77 6.83
CA ARG A 178 5.05 -2.32 6.62
C ARG A 178 4.47 -2.01 5.26
N LEU A 179 3.56 -1.05 5.24
CA LEU A 179 3.19 -0.34 4.03
C LEU A 179 4.42 0.46 3.60
N LEU A 180 5.06 0.00 2.53
CA LEU A 180 5.97 0.83 1.77
C LEU A 180 5.14 1.99 1.25
N HIS A 181 5.46 3.19 1.71
CA HIS A 181 4.91 4.40 1.15
C HIS A 181 5.42 4.51 -0.29
N ARG A 182 4.70 3.89 -1.24
CA ARG A 182 4.96 4.07 -2.67
C ARG A 182 4.35 5.41 -3.05
N PHE A 183 5.03 6.48 -2.67
CA PHE A 183 4.81 7.77 -3.31
C PHE A 183 5.09 7.61 -4.80
N ARG A 184 4.34 8.32 -5.65
CA ARG A 184 4.60 8.31 -7.09
C ARG A 184 6.02 8.79 -7.36
N SER A 185 6.88 7.87 -7.80
CA SER A 185 8.29 8.12 -8.06
C SER A 185 8.73 7.39 -9.35
N PRO A 186 9.57 8.00 -10.20
CA PRO A 186 9.99 9.40 -10.10
C PRO A 186 8.79 10.34 -10.32
N LEU A 187 8.81 11.48 -9.66
CA LEU A 187 7.87 12.58 -9.83
C LEU A 187 8.01 13.09 -11.28
N PRO A 188 6.89 13.26 -12.00
CA PRO A 188 6.92 13.81 -13.35
C PRO A 188 7.42 15.25 -13.32
N GLU A 189 8.18 15.62 -14.34
CA GLU A 189 8.63 17.00 -14.52
C GLU A 189 7.44 17.91 -14.80
N THR A 190 7.13 18.76 -13.83
CA THR A 190 5.89 19.54 -13.82
C THR A 190 6.22 21.01 -13.64
N PRO A 191 5.81 21.91 -14.56
CA PRO A 191 5.97 23.35 -14.37
C PRO A 191 5.24 23.84 -13.11
N LEU A 192 5.94 24.60 -12.28
CA LEU A 192 5.40 25.21 -11.08
C LEU A 192 4.57 26.44 -11.48
N SER A 193 3.31 26.48 -11.07
CA SER A 193 2.39 27.59 -11.32
C SER A 193 2.64 28.70 -10.30
N ILE A 194 3.02 29.89 -10.77
CA ILE A 194 3.32 31.06 -9.92
C ILE A 194 2.61 32.29 -10.50
N PRO A 195 1.64 32.89 -9.79
CA PRO A 195 1.01 32.39 -8.56
C PRO A 195 0.12 31.17 -8.84
N GLY A 196 -0.01 30.26 -7.87
CA GLY A 196 -0.94 29.16 -8.01
C GLY A 196 -0.64 27.94 -7.14
N THR A 197 -1.33 26.86 -7.47
CA THR A 197 -1.16 25.54 -6.87
C THR A 197 -0.76 24.54 -7.95
N THR A 198 0.26 23.74 -7.69
CA THR A 198 0.72 22.65 -8.57
C THR A 198 0.69 21.34 -7.81
N THR A 199 0.02 20.33 -8.37
CA THR A 199 0.02 18.97 -7.83
C THR A 199 1.00 18.11 -8.61
N VAL A 200 1.91 17.44 -7.91
CA VAL A 200 2.93 16.56 -8.52
C VAL A 200 3.07 15.29 -7.69
N GLY A 201 2.79 14.14 -8.32
CA GLY A 201 2.64 12.89 -7.57
C GLY A 201 1.52 13.04 -6.53
N ASP A 202 1.86 12.84 -5.26
CA ASP A 202 0.95 12.98 -4.11
C ASP A 202 1.22 14.28 -3.32
N TRP A 203 2.04 15.18 -3.84
CA TRP A 203 2.37 16.48 -3.25
C TRP A 203 1.49 17.59 -3.81
N LYS A 204 1.17 18.57 -2.97
CA LYS A 204 0.57 19.84 -3.38
C LYS A 204 1.54 20.97 -3.06
N LEU A 205 1.98 21.70 -4.06
CA LEU A 205 2.81 22.90 -3.89
C LEU A 205 1.96 24.14 -4.12
N ILE A 206 2.12 25.13 -3.27
CA ILE A 206 1.51 26.45 -3.37
C ILE A 206 2.65 27.44 -3.56
N ALA A 207 2.54 28.29 -4.58
CA ALA A 207 3.54 29.31 -4.88
C ALA A 207 2.88 30.67 -5.06
N LEU A 208 3.42 31.70 -4.41
CA LEU A 208 2.91 33.07 -4.46
C LEU A 208 4.07 34.04 -4.70
N LEU A 209 3.89 34.99 -5.62
CA LEU A 209 4.84 36.08 -5.84
C LEU A 209 4.42 37.30 -5.01
N GLY A 210 5.36 37.86 -4.25
CA GLY A 210 5.09 39.01 -3.39
C GLY A 210 6.36 39.74 -2.95
N PRO A 211 6.26 40.71 -2.04
CA PRO A 211 7.44 41.31 -1.40
C PRO A 211 8.15 40.28 -0.51
N PRO A 212 9.45 40.45 -0.22
CA PRO A 212 10.13 39.62 0.77
C PRO A 212 9.44 39.76 2.14
N PRO A 213 9.39 38.68 2.94
CA PRO A 213 8.84 38.73 4.28
C PRO A 213 9.67 39.64 5.18
N THR A 214 9.02 40.37 6.09
CA THR A 214 9.70 41.16 7.13
C THR A 214 10.29 40.30 8.25
N ASP A 215 9.73 39.10 8.46
CA ASP A 215 10.24 38.10 9.40
C ASP A 215 10.06 36.70 8.79
N PHE A 216 11.14 35.90 8.83
CA PHE A 216 11.19 34.53 8.34
C PHE A 216 12.01 33.63 9.28
N THR A 217 12.08 34.00 10.57
CA THR A 217 12.78 33.23 11.61
C THR A 217 12.07 31.90 11.97
N ASN A 218 10.80 31.73 11.57
CA ASN A 218 9.98 30.59 11.99
C ASN A 218 9.29 29.90 10.80
N VAL A 219 10.07 29.59 9.76
CA VAL A 219 9.60 28.95 8.53
C VAL A 219 9.62 27.43 8.68
N SER A 220 8.51 26.78 8.34
CA SER A 220 8.43 25.31 8.34
C SER A 220 9.48 24.73 7.39
N PRO A 221 10.02 23.52 7.62
CA PRO A 221 10.88 22.83 6.63
C PRO A 221 10.20 22.63 5.26
N TYR A 222 8.87 22.71 5.23
CA TYR A 222 8.05 22.63 4.04
C TYR A 222 7.68 23.99 3.43
N GLU A 223 8.33 25.05 3.88
CA GLU A 223 8.18 26.39 3.37
C GLU A 223 9.54 26.96 2.97
N ALA A 224 9.56 27.79 1.94
CA ALA A 224 10.77 28.47 1.50
C ALA A 224 10.42 29.82 0.87
N TYR A 225 11.33 30.78 1.03
CA TYR A 225 11.32 32.03 0.30
C TYR A 225 12.52 32.09 -0.63
N ILE A 226 12.25 32.36 -1.90
CA ILE A 226 13.25 32.45 -2.95
C ILE A 226 13.28 33.87 -3.48
N ASP A 227 14.47 34.41 -3.72
CA ASP A 227 14.63 35.66 -4.47
C ASP A 227 14.15 35.44 -5.92
N ALA A 228 13.10 36.16 -6.30
CA ALA A 228 12.45 36.00 -7.61
C ALA A 228 13.39 36.39 -8.76
N ASP A 229 14.35 37.27 -8.52
CA ASP A 229 15.30 37.77 -9.51
C ASP A 229 16.55 36.89 -9.61
N ALA A 230 16.77 35.99 -8.65
CA ALA A 230 17.87 35.03 -8.65
C ALA A 230 17.56 33.74 -9.45
N VAL A 231 16.29 33.47 -9.73
CA VAL A 231 15.85 32.31 -10.51
C VAL A 231 15.52 32.72 -11.94
N THR A 232 15.81 31.84 -12.89
CA THR A 232 15.62 32.11 -14.33
C THR A 232 14.91 30.97 -15.04
N GLY A 233 14.06 31.34 -16.00
CA GLY A 233 13.21 30.40 -16.71
C GLY A 233 12.04 29.87 -15.87
N PRO A 234 11.25 28.93 -16.40
CA PRO A 234 10.19 28.30 -15.64
C PRO A 234 10.76 27.50 -14.47
N LEU A 235 10.18 27.64 -13.29
CA LEU A 235 10.45 26.73 -12.19
C LEU A 235 9.75 25.40 -12.46
N LEU A 236 10.48 24.30 -12.27
CA LEU A 236 9.99 22.94 -12.48
C LEU A 236 10.08 22.17 -11.17
N VAL A 237 9.08 21.34 -10.91
CA VAL A 237 9.10 20.35 -9.83
C VAL A 237 9.39 18.97 -10.41
N THR A 238 10.34 18.26 -9.82
CA THR A 238 10.88 17.00 -10.33
C THR A 238 11.33 16.08 -9.19
N SER A 239 11.71 14.83 -9.49
CA SER A 239 12.59 14.05 -8.62
C SER A 239 14.04 14.49 -8.74
N ARG A 240 14.86 14.07 -7.76
CA ARG A 240 16.32 14.09 -7.89
C ARG A 240 16.77 13.33 -9.14
N ARG A 241 17.84 13.80 -9.78
CA ARG A 241 18.51 13.15 -10.91
C ARG A 241 19.89 12.63 -10.47
N PRO A 242 20.39 11.54 -11.07
CA PRO A 242 21.77 11.10 -10.83
C PRO A 242 22.77 12.22 -11.13
N GLY A 243 23.68 12.47 -10.20
CA GLY A 243 24.68 13.54 -10.35
C GLY A 243 24.21 14.94 -9.97
N ASP A 244 22.97 15.12 -9.52
CA ASP A 244 22.47 16.42 -9.03
C ASP A 244 23.38 17.01 -7.94
N ARG A 245 23.69 18.30 -8.07
CA ARG A 245 24.52 19.08 -7.14
C ARG A 245 23.86 20.42 -6.84
N MET A 246 24.08 20.92 -5.63
CA MET A 246 23.59 22.21 -5.18
C MET A 246 24.53 22.85 -4.16
N ARG A 247 24.33 24.14 -3.88
CA ARG A 247 25.03 24.88 -2.82
C ARG A 247 24.10 25.08 -1.62
N PRO A 248 23.98 24.12 -0.70
CA PRO A 248 23.01 24.23 0.38
C PRO A 248 23.31 25.45 1.28
N LEU A 249 22.30 26.27 1.51
CA LEU A 249 22.39 27.46 2.36
C LEU A 249 22.89 27.08 3.76
N GLY A 250 23.84 27.86 4.29
CA GLY A 250 24.43 27.66 5.62
C GLY A 250 25.48 26.55 5.76
N LEU A 251 25.63 25.67 4.75
CA LEU A 251 26.55 24.52 4.85
C LEU A 251 27.88 24.68 4.08
N GLY A 252 28.01 25.75 3.29
CA GLY A 252 29.23 26.09 2.55
C GLY A 252 29.56 25.14 1.39
N GLY A 253 29.97 25.72 0.26
CA GLY A 253 30.41 24.95 -0.91
C GLY A 253 29.30 24.23 -1.66
N GLU A 254 29.70 23.44 -2.65
CA GLU A 254 28.79 22.64 -3.48
C GLU A 254 28.81 21.17 -3.00
N LYS A 255 27.63 20.57 -2.84
CA LYS A 255 27.45 19.19 -2.41
C LYS A 255 26.60 18.41 -3.40
N LYS A 256 26.84 17.09 -3.50
CA LYS A 256 25.94 16.19 -4.23
C LYS A 256 24.64 16.05 -3.45
N LEU A 257 23.51 16.08 -4.15
CA LEU A 257 22.19 15.89 -3.54
C LEU A 257 22.09 14.52 -2.84
N GLN A 258 22.74 13.50 -3.38
CA GLN A 258 22.83 12.18 -2.75
C GLN A 258 23.44 12.24 -1.33
N ASP A 259 24.49 13.03 -1.14
CA ASP A 259 25.20 13.14 0.14
C ASP A 259 24.35 13.91 1.15
N ILE A 260 23.69 14.99 0.70
CA ILE A 260 22.71 15.75 1.51
C ILE A 260 21.59 14.82 2.04
N LEU A 261 21.05 13.96 1.17
CA LEU A 261 20.00 13.00 1.55
C LEU A 261 20.49 11.92 2.51
N VAL A 262 21.76 11.51 2.40
CA VAL A 262 22.39 10.55 3.33
C VAL A 262 22.59 11.19 4.70
N ASP A 263 23.14 12.41 4.74
CA ASP A 263 23.42 13.16 5.98
C ASP A 263 22.13 13.47 6.74
N ALA A 264 21.07 13.83 6.01
CA ALA A 264 19.72 14.02 6.55
C ALA A 264 19.02 12.70 6.94
N LYS A 265 19.70 11.55 6.82
CA LYS A 265 19.20 10.21 7.15
C LYS A 265 17.90 9.85 6.41
N VAL A 266 17.72 10.36 5.19
CA VAL A 266 16.56 10.02 4.36
C VAL A 266 16.66 8.56 3.90
N PRO A 267 15.67 7.70 4.22
CA PRO A 267 15.60 6.32 3.72
C PRO A 267 15.65 6.26 2.20
N ARG A 268 16.37 5.27 1.65
CA ARG A 268 16.65 5.17 0.20
C ARG A 268 15.37 5.19 -0.64
N GLU A 269 14.34 4.51 -0.16
CA GLU A 269 13.01 4.37 -0.77
C GLU A 269 12.24 5.69 -0.87
N LEU A 270 12.55 6.70 -0.04
CA LEU A 270 11.88 8.00 -0.05
C LEU A 270 12.56 9.03 -0.94
N ARG A 271 13.85 8.84 -1.25
CA ARG A 271 14.70 9.86 -1.86
C ARG A 271 14.19 10.33 -3.22
N ASP A 272 13.66 9.42 -4.02
CA ASP A 272 13.14 9.75 -5.35
C ASP A 272 11.73 10.38 -5.28
N SER A 273 11.10 10.36 -4.12
CA SER A 273 9.74 10.87 -3.87
C SER A 273 9.72 12.28 -3.26
N ILE A 274 10.90 12.82 -2.92
CA ILE A 274 11.05 14.19 -2.43
C ILE A 274 11.00 15.14 -3.63
N PRO A 275 10.10 16.14 -3.64
CA PRO A 275 10.09 17.15 -4.68
C PRO A 275 11.36 17.99 -4.64
N VAL A 276 11.98 18.13 -5.81
CA VAL A 276 13.11 19.00 -6.07
C VAL A 276 12.64 20.08 -7.04
N ILE A 277 12.69 21.33 -6.58
CA ILE A 277 12.40 22.49 -7.41
C ILE A 277 13.68 22.94 -8.09
N ARG A 278 13.60 23.13 -9.40
CA ARG A 278 14.72 23.53 -10.25
C ARG A 278 14.34 24.71 -11.13
N CYS A 279 15.33 25.48 -11.51
CA CYS A 279 15.26 26.50 -12.55
C CYS A 279 16.29 26.19 -13.65
N SER A 280 16.52 27.12 -14.58
CA SER A 280 17.43 26.89 -15.72
C SER A 280 18.87 26.54 -15.31
N TRP A 281 19.36 27.08 -14.19
CA TRP A 281 20.74 26.86 -13.73
C TRP A 281 20.89 25.66 -12.78
N GLY A 282 19.80 25.04 -12.30
CA GLY A 282 19.87 23.88 -11.42
C GLY A 282 18.86 23.87 -10.27
N ILE A 283 19.22 23.19 -9.17
CA ILE A 283 18.35 22.99 -8.01
C ILE A 283 18.22 24.27 -7.21
N VAL A 284 16.98 24.67 -6.96
CA VAL A 284 16.63 25.85 -6.16
C VAL A 284 16.27 25.42 -4.72
N TRP A 285 15.45 24.38 -4.57
CA TRP A 285 14.99 23.93 -3.27
C TRP A 285 14.76 22.42 -3.26
N VAL A 286 15.22 21.76 -2.20
CA VAL A 286 14.88 20.37 -1.90
C VAL A 286 13.89 20.39 -0.75
N VAL A 287 12.63 20.07 -1.05
CA VAL A 287 11.51 20.21 -0.12
C VAL A 287 11.76 19.44 1.18
N GLY A 288 11.56 20.10 2.32
CA GLY A 288 11.77 19.49 3.64
C GLY A 288 13.22 19.44 4.11
N LEU A 289 14.18 19.91 3.30
CA LEU A 289 15.62 19.76 3.58
C LEU A 289 16.39 21.07 3.51
N CYS A 290 16.59 21.65 2.32
CA CYS A 290 17.43 22.85 2.19
C CYS A 290 17.20 23.62 0.88
N LEU A 291 17.49 24.92 0.95
CA LEU A 291 17.52 25.86 -0.18
C LEU A 291 18.93 25.97 -0.77
N ASP A 292 19.06 26.22 -2.07
CA ASP A 292 20.34 26.62 -2.68
C ASP A 292 20.63 28.09 -2.35
N ALA A 293 21.83 28.36 -1.84
CA ALA A 293 22.28 29.69 -1.43
C ALA A 293 22.27 30.73 -2.55
N ARG A 294 22.28 30.32 -3.82
CA ARG A 294 22.14 31.28 -4.94
C ARG A 294 20.73 31.81 -5.09
N ALA A 295 19.74 31.14 -4.51
CA ALA A 295 18.34 31.52 -4.60
C ALA A 295 17.81 32.13 -3.29
N SER A 296 18.64 32.25 -2.26
CA SER A 296 18.25 32.83 -0.98
C SER A 296 18.00 34.33 -1.08
N LEU A 297 17.13 34.84 -0.21
CA LEU A 297 16.91 36.28 -0.05
C LEU A 297 18.21 36.99 0.35
N SER A 298 18.36 38.22 -0.12
CA SER A 298 19.43 39.15 0.23
C SER A 298 18.83 40.49 0.69
N PRO A 299 19.61 41.38 1.33
CA PRO A 299 19.12 42.71 1.69
C PRO A 299 18.63 43.55 0.50
N GLY A 300 19.05 43.20 -0.73
CA GLY A 300 18.62 43.87 -1.96
C GLY A 300 17.42 43.22 -2.66
N THR A 301 16.86 42.14 -2.11
CA THR A 301 15.75 41.43 -2.75
C THR A 301 14.49 42.27 -2.69
N CYS A 302 13.94 42.62 -3.86
CA CYS A 302 12.70 43.40 -3.96
C CYS A 302 11.45 42.53 -4.11
N ARG A 303 11.62 41.32 -4.65
CA ARG A 303 10.52 40.38 -4.93
C ARG A 303 10.90 38.98 -4.49
N ALA A 304 9.99 38.30 -3.81
CA ALA A 304 10.17 36.95 -3.34
C ALA A 304 9.07 36.02 -3.86
N ILE A 305 9.45 34.78 -4.15
CA ILE A 305 8.53 33.68 -4.37
C ILE A 305 8.41 32.93 -3.04
N TYR A 306 7.24 33.01 -2.42
CA TYR A 306 6.88 32.14 -1.31
C TYR A 306 6.45 30.78 -1.86
N LEU A 307 7.00 29.71 -1.28
CA LEU A 307 6.66 28.34 -1.58
C LEU A 307 6.21 27.62 -0.32
N GLN A 308 5.14 26.86 -0.45
CA GLN A 308 4.68 25.92 0.56
C GLN A 308 4.44 24.56 -0.08
N ALA A 309 5.03 23.52 0.47
CA ALA A 309 4.81 22.14 0.08
C ALA A 309 3.92 21.44 1.12
N VAL A 310 2.77 20.94 0.70
CA VAL A 310 1.91 20.10 1.53
C VAL A 310 2.27 18.65 1.24
N PRO A 311 2.90 17.94 2.21
CA PRO A 311 3.20 16.53 2.04
C PRO A 311 1.92 15.70 1.98
N PRO A 312 1.95 14.52 1.34
CA PRO A 312 0.86 13.56 1.44
C PRO A 312 0.62 13.18 2.91
N PRO A 313 -0.63 12.85 3.31
CA PRO A 313 -0.98 12.57 4.72
C PRO A 313 -0.14 11.49 5.42
N SER A 314 0.48 10.61 4.64
CA SER A 314 1.31 9.51 5.11
C SER A 314 2.82 9.77 4.97
N TRP A 315 3.24 11.01 4.73
CA TRP A 315 4.67 11.34 4.59
C TRP A 315 5.42 11.12 5.92
N PRO A 316 6.44 10.25 5.97
CA PRO A 316 7.02 9.78 7.22
C PRO A 316 8.07 10.73 7.82
N LEU A 317 8.51 11.75 7.08
CA LEU A 317 9.44 12.74 7.60
C LEU A 317 8.65 13.90 8.21
N THR A 318 8.44 13.86 9.52
CA THR A 318 7.96 15.05 10.25
C THR A 318 9.16 15.95 10.49
N GLY A 319 9.18 17.09 9.80
CA GLY A 319 10.16 18.18 9.90
C GLY A 319 11.51 17.76 10.47
N ALA A 320 12.44 17.33 9.61
CA ALA A 320 13.85 17.36 9.98
C ALA A 320 14.10 18.77 10.55
N LYS A 321 14.59 18.85 11.79
CA LYS A 321 14.90 20.13 12.44
C LYS A 321 15.65 20.95 11.40
N SER A 322 15.04 22.04 10.96
CA SER A 322 15.71 23.03 10.13
C SER A 322 16.95 23.43 10.90
N THR A 323 18.10 22.86 10.53
CA THR A 323 19.38 23.42 10.91
C THR A 323 19.61 24.58 9.97
N THR A 324 18.93 25.68 10.24
CA THR A 324 19.34 26.99 9.75
C THR A 324 19.16 27.94 10.92
N PRO A 325 20.24 28.53 11.46
CA PRO A 325 20.14 29.68 12.34
C PRO A 325 19.60 30.91 11.60
#